data_AF-A0A812N8J2-F1
#
_entry.id   AF-A0A812N8J2-F1
#
_cell.length_a   1.000
_cell.length_b   1.000
_cell.length_c   1.000
_cell.angle_alpha   90.00
_cell.angle_beta   90.00
_cell.angle_gamma   90.00
#
_symmetry.space_group_name_H-M   'P 1'
#
loop_
_entity.id
_entity.type
_entity.pdbx_description
1 polymer ?
#
loop_
_entity_poly.entity_id
_entity_poly.type
_entity_poly.pdbx_seq_one_letter_code
_entity_poly.pdbx_strand_id
1 'polypeptide(L)'
;MYQTSLKSKEDYENGSCEAPLRTALMGTMAMELKARVAKTSEEHLHKLCLEAGWLTTDNKWQYLAWSPQEKKLMPTTKEPMTHTAILETMEQITELTSQPGLVHRFHSLRPLKETYQTDAVIMLLAQSIRPEANKLYSLFTRIQDLAATQLIGLRLRQERVKPSHLAGAEGIISTG
;
A
#
# COMPACT_ATOMS: atom_id res chain seq x y z
N MET A 1 4.68 7.00 10.94
CA MET A 1 3.65 6.12 11.55
C MET A 1 3.71 6.08 13.08
N TYR A 2 4.88 5.83 13.71
CA TYR A 2 4.98 5.84 15.19
C TYR A 2 4.57 7.18 15.81
N GLN A 3 5.10 8.30 15.31
CA GLN A 3 4.71 9.64 15.78
C GLN A 3 3.21 9.92 15.61
N THR A 4 2.63 9.52 14.47
CA THR A 4 1.17 9.59 14.25
C THR A 4 0.39 8.79 15.30
N SER A 5 0.88 7.61 15.70
CA SER A 5 0.20 6.82 16.72
C SER A 5 0.24 7.46 18.11
N LEU A 6 1.35 8.12 18.47
CA LEU A 6 1.45 8.88 19.72
C LEU A 6 0.49 10.07 19.69
N LYS A 7 0.56 10.88 18.64
CA LYS A 7 -0.33 12.04 18.47
C LYS A 7 -1.81 11.65 18.47
N SER A 8 -2.18 10.60 17.73
CA SER A 8 -3.58 10.15 17.69
C SER A 8 -4.06 9.63 19.05
N LYS A 9 -3.15 9.07 19.86
CA LYS A 9 -3.46 8.65 21.23
C LYS A 9 -3.67 9.87 22.14
N GLU A 10 -2.77 10.86 22.07
CA GLU A 10 -2.90 12.13 22.79
C GLU A 10 -4.18 12.87 22.42
N ASP A 11 -4.48 12.98 21.12
CA ASP A 11 -5.69 13.65 20.62
C ASP A 11 -6.97 12.92 21.06
N TYR A 12 -6.94 11.58 21.12
CA TYR A 12 -8.05 10.78 21.64
C TYR A 12 -8.24 10.98 23.15
N GLU A 13 -7.15 10.99 23.93
CA GLU A 13 -7.17 11.25 25.38
C GLU A 13 -7.66 12.68 25.70
N ASN A 14 -7.33 13.64 24.83
CA ASN A 14 -7.76 15.05 24.94
C ASN A 14 -9.15 15.32 24.35
N GLY A 15 -9.83 14.31 23.78
CA GLY A 15 -11.14 14.45 23.16
C GLY A 15 -11.18 15.27 21.86
N SER A 16 -10.02 15.54 21.24
CA SER A 16 -9.88 16.33 20.01
C SER A 16 -9.93 15.48 18.73
N CYS A 17 -10.01 14.15 18.84
CA CYS A 17 -10.07 13.25 17.70
C CYS A 17 -11.17 12.18 17.84
N GLU A 18 -12.11 12.20 16.90
CA GLU A 18 -13.16 11.17 16.74
C GLU A 18 -12.75 10.07 15.75
N ALA A 19 -11.71 10.31 14.95
CA ALA A 19 -11.30 9.40 13.89
C ALA A 19 -10.51 8.19 14.46
N PRO A 20 -10.84 6.96 14.06
CA PRO A 20 -10.10 5.79 14.52
C PRO A 20 -8.63 5.79 14.10
N LEU A 21 -7.72 5.35 14.98
CA LEU A 21 -6.27 5.27 14.74
C LEU A 21 -5.91 4.61 13.39
N ARG A 22 -6.66 3.59 12.96
CA ARG A 22 -6.48 2.92 11.66
C ARG A 22 -6.55 3.89 10.47
N THR A 23 -7.47 4.85 10.51
CA THR A 23 -7.68 5.85 9.46
C THR A 23 -6.54 6.87 9.47
N ALA A 24 -6.12 7.33 10.65
CA ALA A 24 -4.99 8.23 10.79
C ALA A 24 -3.67 7.62 10.29
N LEU A 25 -3.42 6.35 10.63
CA LEU A 25 -2.23 5.62 10.18
C LEU A 25 -2.24 5.38 8.67
N MET A 26 -3.38 4.97 8.11
CA MET A 26 -3.52 4.74 6.67
C MET A 26 -3.37 6.04 5.88
N GLY A 27 -4.05 7.10 6.31
CA GLY A 27 -3.92 8.44 5.72
C GLY A 27 -2.49 8.95 5.77
N THR A 28 -1.78 8.75 6.89
CA THR A 28 -0.36 9.11 7.00
C THR A 28 0.50 8.35 5.98
N MET A 29 0.28 7.04 5.82
CA MET A 29 1.03 6.26 4.82
C MET A 29 0.79 6.81 3.40
N ALA A 30 -0.46 7.13 3.07
CA ALA A 30 -0.82 7.64 1.76
C ALA A 30 -0.21 9.04 1.50
N MET A 31 -0.31 9.93 2.48
CA MET A 31 0.27 11.27 2.42
C MET A 31 1.79 11.25 2.32
N GLU A 32 2.46 10.38 3.08
CA GLU A 32 3.92 10.25 3.04
C GLU A 32 4.40 9.79 1.66
N LEU A 33 3.74 8.79 1.06
CA LEU A 33 4.05 8.34 -0.29
C LEU A 33 3.83 9.48 -1.31
N LYS A 34 2.70 10.18 -1.23
CA LYS A 34 2.41 11.34 -2.08
C LYS A 34 3.50 12.40 -1.96
N ALA A 35 3.90 12.75 -0.74
CA ALA A 35 4.93 13.76 -0.47
C ALA A 35 6.29 13.35 -1.04
N ARG A 36 6.69 12.09 -0.90
CA ARG A 36 7.95 11.60 -1.47
C ARG A 36 7.93 11.58 -2.98
N VAL A 37 6.82 11.16 -3.61
CA VAL A 37 6.67 11.23 -5.06
C VAL A 37 6.75 12.68 -5.53
N ALA A 38 6.10 13.63 -4.86
CA ALA A 38 6.21 15.05 -5.22
C ALA A 38 7.66 15.57 -5.18
N LYS A 39 8.45 15.13 -4.19
CA LYS A 39 9.88 15.50 -4.06
C LYS A 39 10.77 14.94 -5.17
N THR A 40 10.39 13.84 -5.83
CA THR A 40 11.21 13.30 -6.94
C THR A 40 11.17 14.17 -8.20
N SER A 41 10.45 15.29 -8.18
CA SER A 41 10.58 16.34 -9.20
C SER A 41 11.88 17.14 -9.06
N GLU A 42 12.55 17.07 -7.91
CA GLU A 42 13.89 17.62 -7.71
C GLU A 42 14.93 16.83 -8.52
N GLU A 43 15.79 17.52 -9.27
CA GLU A 43 16.68 16.91 -10.27
C GLU A 43 17.56 15.78 -9.70
N HIS A 44 18.12 15.98 -8.51
CA HIS A 44 18.98 14.98 -7.86
C HIS A 44 18.21 13.69 -7.54
N LEU A 45 17.03 13.81 -6.92
CA LEU A 45 16.19 12.67 -6.58
C LEU A 45 15.64 11.97 -7.82
N HIS A 46 15.32 12.75 -8.85
CA HIS A 46 14.89 12.23 -10.15
C HIS A 46 15.97 11.35 -10.79
N LYS A 47 17.23 11.82 -10.83
CA LYS A 47 18.38 11.06 -11.34
C LYS A 47 18.58 9.76 -10.57
N LEU A 48 18.52 9.79 -9.24
CA LEU A 48 18.62 8.59 -8.41
C LEU A 48 17.51 7.57 -8.73
N CYS A 49 16.28 8.03 -8.99
CA CYS A 49 15.17 7.14 -9.36
C CYS A 49 15.37 6.50 -10.76
N LEU A 50 15.96 7.23 -11.70
CA LEU A 50 16.35 6.69 -13.02
C LEU A 50 17.46 5.64 -12.89
N GLU A 51 18.52 5.96 -12.14
CA GLU A 51 19.66 5.06 -11.89
C GLU A 51 19.24 3.79 -11.14
N ALA A 52 18.29 3.90 -10.21
CA ALA A 52 17.71 2.75 -9.51
C ALA A 52 16.77 1.90 -10.39
N GLY A 53 16.49 2.33 -11.62
CA GLY A 53 15.58 1.63 -12.54
C GLY A 53 14.10 1.71 -12.12
N TRP A 54 13.72 2.73 -11.33
CA TRP A 54 12.33 2.93 -10.90
C TRP A 54 11.52 3.71 -11.93
N LEU A 55 12.19 4.56 -12.70
CA LEU A 55 11.62 5.33 -13.80
C LEU A 55 12.05 4.75 -15.14
N THR A 56 11.19 4.87 -16.15
CA THR A 56 11.57 4.67 -17.55
C THR A 56 12.29 5.91 -18.09
N THR A 57 12.89 5.80 -19.28
CA THR A 57 13.45 6.94 -20.02
C THR A 57 12.44 8.05 -20.30
N ASP A 58 11.15 7.70 -20.36
CA ASP A 58 10.03 8.63 -20.55
C ASP A 58 9.50 9.20 -19.22
N ASN A 59 10.25 9.05 -18.12
CA ASN A 59 9.90 9.53 -16.78
C ASN A 59 8.58 8.96 -16.23
N LYS A 60 8.26 7.71 -16.57
CA LYS A 60 7.12 6.99 -16.00
C LYS A 60 7.58 5.95 -14.98
N TRP A 61 6.79 5.75 -13.93
CA TRP A 61 7.07 4.82 -12.85
C TRP A 61 6.78 3.39 -13.24
N GLN A 62 7.79 2.54 -13.12
CA GLN A 62 7.70 1.13 -13.49
C GLN A 62 7.02 0.30 -12.40
N TYR A 63 6.55 -0.88 -12.78
CA TYR A 63 6.15 -1.93 -11.86
C TYR A 63 7.27 -2.94 -11.73
N LEU A 64 7.63 -3.30 -10.51
CA LEU A 64 8.76 -4.17 -10.20
C LEU A 64 8.27 -5.44 -9.48
N ALA A 65 8.63 -6.60 -10.00
CA ALA A 65 8.37 -7.88 -9.36
C ALA A 65 9.67 -8.53 -8.89
N TRP A 66 9.59 -9.30 -7.80
CA TRP A 66 10.73 -10.09 -7.34
C TRP A 66 11.04 -11.20 -8.33
N SER A 67 12.26 -11.20 -8.88
CA SER A 67 12.80 -12.30 -9.69
C SER A 67 13.60 -13.26 -8.81
N PRO A 68 13.17 -14.53 -8.63
CA PRO A 68 13.95 -15.53 -7.89
C PRO A 68 15.32 -15.82 -8.49
N GLN A 69 15.44 -15.72 -9.82
CA GLN A 69 16.67 -15.99 -10.56
C GLN A 69 17.72 -14.90 -10.30
N GLU A 70 17.31 -13.64 -10.43
CA GLU A 70 18.18 -12.47 -10.25
C GLU A 70 18.30 -12.03 -8.78
N LYS A 71 17.49 -12.61 -7.88
CA LYS A 71 17.38 -12.26 -6.46
C LYS A 71 17.23 -10.75 -6.23
N LYS A 72 16.49 -10.08 -7.12
CA LYS A 72 16.22 -8.64 -7.04
C LYS A 72 14.86 -8.29 -7.66
N LEU A 73 14.41 -7.07 -7.39
CA LEU A 73 13.25 -6.49 -8.05
C LEU A 73 13.59 -6.17 -9.50
N MET A 74 12.78 -6.67 -10.44
CA MET A 74 12.96 -6.50 -11.88
C MET A 74 11.72 -5.86 -12.50
N PRO A 75 11.88 -5.03 -13.54
CA PRO A 75 10.76 -4.49 -14.30
C PRO A 75 9.81 -5.58 -14.80
N THR A 76 8.52 -5.30 -14.73
CA THR A 76 7.45 -6.14 -15.29
C THR A 76 6.99 -5.60 -16.65
N THR A 77 6.09 -6.33 -17.31
CA THR A 77 5.45 -5.90 -18.57
C THR A 77 4.26 -4.97 -18.37
N LYS A 78 3.88 -4.65 -17.13
CA LYS A 78 2.74 -3.78 -16.84
C LYS A 78 3.04 -2.34 -17.25
N GLU A 79 2.05 -1.68 -17.86
CA GLU A 79 2.20 -0.30 -18.33
C GLU A 79 2.63 0.65 -17.20
N PRO A 80 3.74 1.38 -17.36
CA PRO A 80 4.23 2.35 -16.37
C PRO A 80 3.25 3.47 -16.07
N MET A 81 3.26 3.96 -14.83
CA MET A 81 2.35 5.02 -14.37
C MET A 81 3.01 6.40 -14.45
N THR A 82 2.27 7.42 -14.89
CA THR A 82 2.78 8.80 -14.89
C THR A 82 2.87 9.34 -13.46
N HIS A 83 3.78 10.30 -13.24
CA HIS A 83 3.94 10.98 -11.96
C HIS A 83 2.61 11.59 -11.46
N THR A 84 1.91 12.33 -12.31
CA THR A 84 0.60 12.92 -12.01
C THR A 84 -0.43 11.87 -11.61
N ALA A 85 -0.52 10.75 -12.33
CA ALA A 85 -1.48 9.69 -12.02
C ALA A 85 -1.24 9.07 -10.64
N ILE A 86 0.01 9.04 -10.16
CA ILE A 86 0.33 8.55 -8.82
C ILE A 86 -0.17 9.54 -7.78
N LEU A 87 0.09 10.83 -7.95
CA LEU A 87 -0.39 11.87 -7.02
C LEU A 87 -1.92 11.83 -6.91
N GLU A 88 -2.63 11.72 -8.04
CA GLU A 88 -4.10 11.57 -8.07
C GLU A 88 -4.58 10.27 -7.41
N THR A 89 -3.87 9.17 -7.63
CA THR A 89 -4.19 7.88 -7.00
C THR A 89 -4.03 7.96 -5.48
N MET A 90 -2.96 8.61 -5.01
CA MET A 90 -2.73 8.79 -3.57
C MET A 90 -3.72 9.76 -2.93
N GLU A 91 -4.16 10.79 -3.66
CA GLU A 91 -5.26 11.67 -3.22
C GLU A 91 -6.55 10.88 -3.01
N GLN A 92 -6.96 10.09 -4.02
CA GLN A 92 -8.16 9.25 -3.94
C GLN A 92 -8.07 8.22 -2.80
N ILE A 93 -6.91 7.60 -2.58
CA ILE A 93 -6.71 6.68 -1.43
C ILE A 93 -6.88 7.44 -0.11
N THR A 94 -6.33 8.65 0.00
CA THR A 94 -6.44 9.45 1.23
C THR A 94 -7.89 9.82 1.52
N GLU A 95 -8.63 10.28 0.50
CA GLU A 95 -10.05 10.59 0.60
C GLU A 95 -10.88 9.36 1.00
N LEU A 96 -10.77 8.25 0.27
CA LEU A 96 -11.55 7.05 0.54
C LEU A 96 -11.24 6.44 1.91
N THR A 97 -9.99 6.47 2.36
CA THR A 97 -9.61 5.89 3.66
C THR A 97 -10.12 6.72 4.85
N SER A 98 -10.45 7.99 4.63
CA SER A 98 -11.13 8.86 5.60
C SER A 98 -12.61 8.53 5.77
N GLN A 99 -13.25 7.89 4.77
CA GLN A 99 -14.67 7.61 4.81
C GLN A 99 -15.00 6.51 5.84
N PRO A 100 -16.01 6.71 6.71
CA PRO A 100 -16.42 5.72 7.67
C PRO A 100 -16.80 4.39 7.01
N GLY A 101 -16.33 3.28 7.57
CA GLY A 101 -16.72 1.94 7.15
C GLY A 101 -15.96 1.38 5.94
N LEU A 102 -15.10 2.14 5.25
CA LEU A 102 -14.28 1.60 4.16
C LEU A 102 -13.04 0.85 4.65
N VAL A 103 -12.37 1.35 5.69
CA VAL A 103 -11.24 0.67 6.35
C VAL A 103 -11.70 0.09 7.68
N HIS A 104 -11.70 -1.24 7.79
CA HIS A 104 -12.07 -1.96 9.01
C HIS A 104 -10.89 -2.19 9.93
N ARG A 105 -9.71 -2.52 9.38
CA ARG A 105 -8.48 -2.75 10.15
C ARG A 105 -7.28 -2.18 9.40
N PHE A 106 -6.45 -1.47 10.14
CA PHE A 106 -5.09 -1.13 9.72
C PHE A 106 -4.22 -1.06 10.96
N HIS A 107 -3.47 -2.13 11.23
CA HIS A 107 -2.67 -2.25 12.44
C HIS A 107 -1.42 -3.08 12.19
N SER A 108 -0.37 -2.83 12.95
CA SER A 108 0.83 -3.63 12.93
C SER A 108 0.59 -4.99 13.61
N LEU A 109 1.33 -6.02 13.18
CA LEU A 109 1.35 -7.33 13.88
C LEU A 109 2.09 -7.26 15.22
N ARG A 110 2.98 -6.28 15.38
CA ARG A 110 3.76 -6.02 16.60
C ARG A 110 3.56 -4.56 17.00
N PRO A 111 3.64 -4.19 18.29
CA PRO A 111 3.54 -2.80 18.71
C PRO A 111 4.53 -1.90 17.95
N LEU A 112 4.07 -0.74 17.48
CA LEU A 112 4.93 0.23 16.82
C LEU A 112 5.93 0.78 17.84
N LYS A 113 7.21 0.82 17.47
CA LYS A 113 8.31 1.38 18.27
C LYS A 113 9.03 2.46 17.48
N GLU A 114 9.76 3.32 18.17
CA GLU A 114 10.61 4.33 17.53
C GLU A 114 11.77 3.68 16.77
N THR A 115 12.38 2.67 17.37
CA THR A 115 13.45 1.87 16.78
C THR A 115 13.00 0.42 16.61
N TYR A 116 13.20 -0.12 15.41
CA TYR A 116 12.97 -1.53 15.11
C TYR A 116 14.32 -2.24 14.97
N GLN A 117 14.47 -3.38 15.65
CA GLN A 117 15.57 -4.32 15.39
C GLN A 117 15.27 -5.25 14.21
N THR A 118 14.04 -5.22 13.70
CA THR A 118 13.57 -6.06 12.59
C THR A 118 13.60 -5.29 11.29
N ASP A 119 13.97 -5.96 10.20
CA ASP A 119 14.12 -5.35 8.87
C ASP A 119 12.82 -4.74 8.29
N ALA A 120 11.65 -5.21 8.74
CA ALA A 120 10.36 -4.70 8.25
C ALA A 120 9.25 -4.77 9.32
N VAL A 121 8.31 -3.82 9.22
CA VAL A 121 7.06 -3.80 10.00
C VAL A 121 5.93 -4.32 9.11
N ILE A 122 5.23 -5.36 9.57
CA ILE A 122 4.08 -5.91 8.86
C ILE A 122 2.80 -5.24 9.39
N MET A 123 2.08 -4.59 8.48
CA MET A 123 0.76 -4.00 8.72
C MET A 123 -0.30 -4.85 8.04
N LEU A 124 -1.37 -5.18 8.77
CA LEU A 124 -2.55 -5.84 8.22
C LEU A 124 -3.60 -4.80 7.84
N LEU A 125 -4.05 -4.84 6.59
CA LEU A 125 -5.15 -4.03 6.07
C LEU A 125 -6.37 -4.93 5.82
N ALA A 126 -7.49 -4.62 6.46
CA ALA A 126 -8.80 -5.15 6.10
C ALA A 126 -9.71 -3.99 5.69
N GLN A 127 -10.29 -4.08 4.50
CA GLN A 127 -11.25 -3.13 3.96
C GLN A 127 -12.64 -3.76 3.85
N SER A 128 -13.65 -2.91 3.63
CA SER A 128 -15.00 -3.35 3.30
C SER A 128 -15.05 -4.11 1.97
N ILE A 129 -16.03 -5.01 1.86
CA ILE A 129 -16.38 -5.76 0.66
C ILE A 129 -17.60 -5.18 -0.07
N ARG A 130 -18.17 -4.09 0.45
CA ARG A 130 -19.33 -3.44 -0.17
C ARG A 130 -18.91 -2.75 -1.48
N PRO A 131 -19.84 -2.51 -2.43
CA PRO A 131 -19.51 -1.92 -3.72
C PRO A 131 -18.73 -0.59 -3.64
N GLU A 132 -18.97 0.21 -2.61
CA GLU A 132 -18.30 1.47 -2.35
C GLU A 132 -16.79 1.29 -2.09
N ALA A 133 -16.37 0.12 -1.60
CA ALA A 133 -14.98 -0.23 -1.33
C ALA A 133 -14.24 -0.80 -2.55
N ASN A 134 -14.94 -1.11 -3.65
CA ASN A 134 -14.32 -1.63 -4.88
C ASN A 134 -13.33 -0.63 -5.47
N LYS A 135 -13.65 0.67 -5.40
CA LYS A 135 -12.73 1.72 -5.85
C LYS A 135 -11.43 1.68 -5.04
N LEU A 136 -11.52 1.62 -3.72
CA LEU A 136 -10.36 1.54 -2.84
C LEU A 136 -9.51 0.29 -3.13
N TYR A 137 -10.16 -0.86 -3.33
CA TYR A 137 -9.49 -2.10 -3.72
C TYR A 137 -8.73 -1.96 -5.04
N SER A 138 -9.37 -1.35 -6.06
CA SER A 138 -8.74 -1.13 -7.36
C SER A 138 -7.51 -0.21 -7.27
N LEU A 139 -7.57 0.82 -6.42
CA LEU A 139 -6.44 1.75 -6.22
C LEU A 139 -5.28 1.07 -5.51
N PHE A 140 -5.55 0.26 -4.48
CA PHE A 140 -4.50 -0.55 -3.82
C PHE A 140 -3.86 -1.56 -4.78
N THR A 141 -4.68 -2.23 -5.59
CA THR A 141 -4.19 -3.15 -6.63
C THR A 141 -3.37 -2.39 -7.70
N ARG A 142 -3.76 -1.16 -8.01
CA ARG A 142 -3.04 -0.30 -8.96
C ARG A 142 -1.65 0.04 -8.45
N ILE A 143 -1.48 0.42 -7.18
CA ILE A 143 -0.16 0.76 -6.62
C ILE A 143 0.65 -0.46 -6.17
N GLN A 144 0.06 -1.65 -6.19
CA GLN A 144 0.79 -2.89 -5.88
C GLN A 144 1.95 -3.06 -6.86
N ASP A 145 3.13 -3.38 -6.31
CA ASP A 145 4.38 -3.58 -7.05
C ASP A 145 4.87 -2.34 -7.82
N LEU A 146 4.28 -1.17 -7.61
CA LEU A 146 4.73 0.08 -8.23
C LEU A 146 6.04 0.53 -7.59
N ALA A 147 7.05 0.88 -8.41
CA ALA A 147 8.38 1.29 -7.93
C ALA A 147 8.32 2.49 -6.98
N ALA A 148 7.36 3.40 -7.15
CA ALA A 148 7.14 4.53 -6.25
C ALA A 148 6.95 4.14 -4.78
N THR A 149 6.40 2.95 -4.50
CA THR A 149 6.24 2.45 -3.12
C THR A 149 7.58 2.25 -2.40
N GLN A 150 8.67 2.04 -3.15
CA GLN A 150 10.02 1.91 -2.59
C GLN A 150 10.52 3.21 -1.95
N LEU A 151 9.98 4.37 -2.35
CA LEU A 151 10.33 5.66 -1.74
C LEU A 151 10.07 5.68 -0.23
N ILE A 152 9.08 4.93 0.25
CA ILE A 152 8.74 4.79 1.67
C ILE A 152 9.05 3.39 2.23
N GLY A 153 9.74 2.54 1.45
CA GLY A 153 9.99 1.14 1.82
C GLY A 153 8.72 0.29 1.93
N LEU A 154 7.64 0.67 1.25
CA LEU A 154 6.37 -0.04 1.31
C LEU A 154 6.37 -1.22 0.34
N ARG A 155 5.90 -2.37 0.83
CA ARG A 155 5.54 -3.51 -0.01
C ARG A 155 4.11 -3.91 0.28
N LEU A 156 3.22 -3.65 -0.68
CA LEU A 156 1.84 -4.11 -0.60
C LEU A 156 1.74 -5.54 -1.16
N ARG A 157 1.04 -6.42 -0.45
CA ARG A 157 0.70 -7.75 -0.95
C ARG A 157 -0.75 -8.05 -0.64
N GLN A 158 -1.46 -8.53 -1.65
CA GLN A 158 -2.76 -9.13 -1.44
C GLN A 158 -2.62 -10.46 -0.69
N GLU A 159 -3.47 -10.66 0.32
CA GLU A 159 -3.59 -11.96 0.97
C GLU A 159 -4.17 -12.96 -0.03
N ARG A 160 -3.43 -14.04 -0.31
CA ARG A 160 -3.92 -15.14 -1.14
C ARG A 160 -4.83 -15.99 -0.27
N VAL A 161 -6.12 -15.94 -0.53
CA VAL A 161 -7.06 -16.96 -0.01
C VAL A 161 -6.61 -18.28 -0.61
N LYS A 162 -6.02 -19.17 0.20
CA LYS A 162 -5.83 -20.56 -0.22
C LYS A 162 -7.23 -21.11 -0.51
N PRO A 163 -7.47 -21.73 -1.68
CA PRO A 163 -8.72 -22.42 -1.93
C PRO A 163 -8.99 -23.34 -0.74
N SER A 164 -10.15 -23.19 -0.10
CA SER A 164 -10.55 -24.10 0.96
C SER A 164 -10.69 -25.49 0.35
N HIS A 165 -10.38 -26.54 1.11
CA HIS A 165 -10.51 -27.94 0.66
C HIS A 165 -11.94 -28.34 0.25
N LEU A 166 -12.93 -27.45 0.41
CA LEU A 166 -14.33 -27.70 0.07
C LEU A 166 -14.64 -27.60 -1.43
N ALA A 167 -13.75 -27.01 -2.25
CA ALA A 167 -13.92 -26.98 -3.71
C ALA A 167 -13.46 -28.28 -4.42
N GLY A 168 -12.97 -29.27 -3.68
CA GLY A 168 -12.51 -30.57 -4.20
C GLY A 168 -13.51 -31.72 -4.09
N ALA A 169 -14.73 -31.46 -3.62
CA ALA A 169 -15.74 -32.50 -3.35
C ALA A 169 -16.96 -32.48 -4.29
N GLU A 170 -16.90 -31.76 -5.42
CA GLU A 170 -17.90 -31.88 -6.49
C GLU A 170 -17.35 -32.73 -7.64
N GLY A 171 -17.32 -34.04 -7.42
CA GLY A 171 -16.81 -34.98 -8.42
C GLY A 171 -17.04 -36.46 -8.12
N ILE A 172 -18.00 -36.82 -7.26
CA ILE A 172 -18.44 -38.21 -7.09
C ILE A 172 -19.94 -38.23 -6.81
N ILE A 173 -20.75 -38.05 -7.85
CA ILE A 173 -22.06 -38.71 -7.93
C ILE A 173 -22.11 -39.40 -9.29
N SER A 174 -21.41 -40.52 -9.37
CA SER A 174 -21.70 -41.60 -10.31
C SER A 174 -22.08 -42.80 -9.45
N THR A 175 -23.38 -43.07 -9.35
CA THR A 175 -23.92 -44.36 -8.93
C THR A 175 -25.38 -44.45 -9.37
N GLY A 176 -25.70 -45.45 -10.20
CA GLY A 176 -27.05 -45.94 -10.45
C GLY A 176 -27.52 -45.75 -11.88
#